data_AF-V9GJ13-F1
#
_entry.id   AF-V9GJ13-F1
#
_cell.length_a   1.000
_cell.length_b   1.000
_cell.length_c   1.000
_cell.angle_alpha   90.00
_cell.angle_beta   90.00
_cell.angle_gamma   90.00
#
_symmetry.space_group_name_H-M   'P 1'
#
loop_
_entity.id
_entity.type
_entity.pdbx_description
1 polymer ?
#
loop_
_entity_poly.entity_id
_entity_poly.type
_entity_poly.pdbx_seq_one_letter_code
_entity_poly.pdbx_strand_id
1 'polypeptide(L)' 'MKTFSDLNEFNSTVIEWEGKTLKTTKDPYPTDEGELYTAPAIDAEGNEYILTWSIIDPEITDESSICDWDNPVGITLVK' A
#
# COMPACT_ATOMS: atom_id res chain seq x y z
N MET A 1 4.79 11.79 12.99
CA MET A 1 3.93 10.91 12.16
C MET A 1 3.58 11.68 10.91
N LYS A 2 3.81 11.11 9.72
CA LYS A 2 3.37 11.73 8.46
C LYS A 2 1.84 11.68 8.43
N THR A 3 1.18 12.77 8.06
CA THR A 3 -0.28 12.83 7.91
C THR A 3 -0.66 12.66 6.45
N PHE A 4 -1.94 12.39 6.16
CA PHE A 4 -2.43 12.24 4.79
C PHE A 4 -2.06 13.42 3.87
N SER A 5 -1.99 14.63 4.42
CA SER A 5 -1.63 15.85 3.69
C SER A 5 -0.14 15.92 3.33
N ASP A 6 0.73 15.21 4.06
CA ASP A 6 2.17 15.14 3.77
C ASP A 6 2.50 14.11 2.66
N LEU A 7 1.57 13.18 2.41
CA LEU A 7 1.72 12.07 1.48
C LEU A 7 1.17 12.44 0.09
N ASN A 8 1.88 12.05 -0.96
CA ASN A 8 1.53 12.29 -2.35
C ASN A 8 2.09 11.16 -3.24
N GLU A 9 1.70 11.15 -4.52
CA GLU A 9 2.11 10.14 -5.51
C GLU A 9 3.63 10.00 -5.70
N PHE A 10 4.43 10.99 -5.30
CA PHE A 10 5.89 10.95 -5.43
C PHE A 10 6.59 10.34 -4.20
N ASN A 11 5.93 10.32 -3.05
CA ASN A 11 6.51 9.82 -1.80
C ASN A 11 5.68 8.71 -1.14
N SER A 12 4.62 8.26 -1.80
CA SER A 12 3.65 7.29 -1.28
C SER A 12 2.85 6.67 -2.43
N THR A 13 2.41 5.44 -2.22
CA THR A 13 1.42 4.78 -3.07
C THR A 13 0.05 5.37 -2.75
N VAL A 14 -0.66 5.82 -3.79
CA VAL A 14 -2.01 6.37 -3.68
C VAL A 14 -2.98 5.33 -4.23
N ILE A 15 -3.93 4.90 -3.41
CA ILE A 15 -4.94 3.91 -3.77
C ILE A 15 -6.32 4.54 -3.67
N GLU A 16 -7.16 4.31 -4.67
CA GLU A 16 -8.58 4.64 -4.59
C GLU A 16 -9.39 3.40 -4.17
N TRP A 17 -9.98 3.45 -2.98
CA TRP A 17 -10.77 2.35 -2.43
C TRP A 17 -12.11 2.84 -1.88
N GLU A 18 -13.21 2.28 -2.38
CA GLU A 18 -14.58 2.66 -2.00
C GLU A 18 -14.87 4.18 -2.10
N GLY A 19 -14.22 4.87 -3.05
CA GLY A 19 -14.33 6.32 -3.20
C GLY A 19 -13.53 7.12 -2.17
N LYS A 20 -12.70 6.47 -1.36
CA LYS A 20 -11.71 7.07 -0.48
C LYS A 20 -10.33 6.98 -1.11
N THR A 21 -9.53 8.01 -0.91
CA THR A 21 -8.11 7.98 -1.26
C THR A 21 -7.31 7.53 -0.05
N LEU A 22 -6.58 6.44 -0.19
CA LEU A 22 -5.65 5.92 0.81
C LEU A 22 -4.22 6.22 0.35
N LYS A 23 -3.37 6.64 1.27
CA LYS A 23 -1.95 6.92 0.98
C LYS A 23 -1.05 6.18 1.93
N THR A 24 -0.06 5.46 1.41
CA THR A 24 0.90 4.73 2.25
C THR A 24 1.77 5.67 3.07
N THR A 25 1.92 5.40 4.35
CA THR A 25 2.75 6.23 5.26
C THR A 25 4.23 5.84 5.21
N LYS A 26 4.53 4.62 4.74
CA LYS A 26 5.87 4.08 4.46
C LYS A 26 5.82 3.18 3.23
N ASP A 27 6.98 2.91 2.65
CA ASP A 27 7.12 1.99 1.53
C ASP A 27 6.61 0.59 1.87
N PRO A 28 6.01 -0.11 0.89
CA PRO A 28 5.66 -1.50 1.05
C PRO A 28 6.87 -2.37 1.35
N TYR A 29 6.68 -3.31 2.26
CA TYR A 29 7.72 -4.26 2.65
C TYR A 29 7.16 -5.68 2.58
N PRO A 30 7.98 -6.67 2.21
CA PRO A 30 7.55 -8.05 2.15
C PRO A 30 7.15 -8.55 3.54
N THR A 31 6.10 -9.37 3.60
CA THR A 31 5.71 -10.10 4.80
C THR A 31 6.74 -11.18 5.13
N ASP A 32 6.71 -11.72 6.36
CA ASP A 32 7.67 -12.74 6.82
C ASP A 32 7.69 -14.00 5.92
N GLU A 33 6.54 -14.33 5.30
CA GLU A 33 6.40 -15.43 4.33
C GLU A 33 7.05 -15.13 2.96
N GLY A 34 7.39 -13.86 2.67
CA GLY A 34 8.05 -13.43 1.43
C GLY A 34 7.18 -13.46 0.18
N GLU A 35 5.91 -13.85 0.28
CA GLU A 35 4.98 -13.99 -0.85
C GLU A 35 4.09 -12.76 -1.06
N LEU A 36 3.98 -11.90 -0.05
CA LEU A 36 3.10 -10.73 -0.05
C LEU A 36 3.87 -9.48 0.35
N TYR A 37 3.43 -8.33 -0.13
CA TYR A 37 3.89 -7.03 0.36
C TYR A 37 2.80 -6.38 1.21
N THR A 38 3.21 -5.64 2.24
CA THR A 38 2.28 -4.89 3.06
C THR A 38 2.79 -3.48 3.36
N ALA A 39 1.88 -2.52 3.46
CA ALA A 39 2.19 -1.15 3.85
C ALA A 39 1.02 -0.56 4.64
N PRO A 40 1.29 0.19 5.73
CA PRO A 40 0.29 0.99 6.38
C PRO A 40 -0.02 2.23 5.54
N ALA A 41 -1.30 2.52 5.42
CA ALA A 41 -1.85 3.69 4.76
C ALA A 41 -2.75 4.49 5.71
N ILE A 42 -3.02 5.72 5.32
CA ILE A 42 -3.94 6.62 6.03
C ILE A 42 -4.87 7.28 5.00
N ASP A 43 -6.10 7.59 5.39
CA ASP A 43 -7.03 8.38 4.57
C ASP A 43 -7.12 9.85 5.02
N ALA A 44 -7.86 10.66 4.26
CA ALA A 44 -8.10 12.07 4.56
C ALA A 44 -8.78 12.33 5.91
N GLU A 45 -9.62 11.40 6.38
CA GLU A 45 -10.27 11.44 7.70
C GLU A 45 -9.31 11.04 8.83
N GLY A 46 -8.12 10.53 8.50
CA GLY A 46 -7.11 10.09 9.47
C GLY A 46 -7.29 8.65 9.95
N ASN A 47 -8.12 7.85 9.27
CA ASN A 47 -8.24 6.43 9.57
C ASN A 47 -7.01 5.67 9.06
N GLU A 48 -6.54 4.70 9.82
CA GLU A 48 -5.33 3.93 9.52
C GLU A 48 -5.70 2.59 8.89
N TYR A 49 -5.06 2.24 7.77
CA TYR A 49 -5.30 1.02 7.01
C TYR A 49 -4.01 0.23 6.84
N ILE A 50 -4.11 -1.07 6.63
CA ILE A 50 -3.03 -1.90 6.11
C ILE A 50 -3.42 -2.36 4.71
N LEU A 51 -2.61 -1.96 3.74
CA LEU A 51 -2.66 -2.45 2.37
C LEU A 51 -1.80 -3.70 2.26
N THR A 52 -2.28 -4.67 1.53
CA THR A 52 -1.60 -5.94 1.25
C THR A 52 -1.67 -6.20 -0.24
N TRP A 53 -0.52 -6.50 -0.85
CA TRP A 53 -0.42 -6.84 -2.26
C TRP A 53 0.16 -8.24 -2.43
N SER A 54 -0.34 -8.97 -3.40
CA SER A 54 0.15 -10.31 -3.73
C SER A 54 1.16 -10.22 -4.86
N ILE A 55 2.29 -10.92 -4.72
CA ILE A 55 3.25 -11.06 -5.81
C ILE A 55 2.55 -11.79 -6.97
N ILE A 56 2.49 -11.15 -8.14
CA ILE A 56 1.83 -11.69 -9.33
C ILE A 56 2.79 -12.59 -10.09
N ASP A 57 4.07 -12.21 -10.12
CA ASP A 57 5.09 -12.96 -10.84
C ASP A 57 6.43 -12.94 -10.06
N PRO A 58 6.76 -14.01 -9.32
CA PRO A 58 7.98 -14.06 -8.53
C PRO A 58 9.25 -14.26 -9.37
N GLU A 59 9.13 -14.51 -10.68
CA GLU A 59 10.28 -14.63 -11.59
C GLU A 59 10.76 -13.25 -12.09
N ILE A 60 9.94 -12.21 -11.89
CA ILE A 60 10.30 -10.82 -12.20
C ILE A 60 11.21 -10.28 -11.09
N THR A 61 12.46 -9.98 -11.46
CA THR A 61 13.44 -9.34 -10.55
C THR A 61 13.21 -7.83 -10.36
N ASP A 62 12.31 -7.25 -11.16
CA ASP A 62 11.97 -5.83 -11.10
C ASP A 62 10.80 -5.62 -10.11
N GLU A 63 11.12 -5.07 -8.94
CA GLU A 63 10.15 -4.86 -7.85
C GLU A 63 9.00 -3.91 -8.25
N SER A 64 9.18 -3.07 -9.28
CA SER A 64 8.08 -2.22 -9.78
C SER A 64 7.06 -3.00 -10.60
N SER A 65 7.43 -4.16 -11.13
CA SER A 65 6.60 -5.01 -11.98
C SER A 65 6.19 -6.33 -11.31
N ILE A 66 6.74 -6.64 -10.14
CA ILE A 66 6.44 -7.85 -9.36
C ILE A 66 5.01 -7.87 -8.81
N CYS A 67 4.38 -6.70 -8.69
CA CYS A 67 3.14 -6.50 -7.96
C CYS A 67 2.28 -5.39 -8.57
N ASP A 68 0.95 -5.54 -8.50
CA ASP A 68 0.01 -4.50 -8.94
C ASP A 68 -0.16 -3.48 -7.81
N TRP A 69 0.81 -2.57 -7.69
CA TRP A 69 0.85 -1.59 -6.60
C TRP A 69 -0.40 -0.69 -6.53
N ASP A 70 -1.13 -0.55 -7.63
CA ASP A 70 -2.37 0.22 -7.72
C ASP A 70 -3.61 -0.57 -7.23
N ASN A 71 -3.55 -1.92 -7.28
CA ASN A 71 -4.63 -2.81 -6.87
C ASN A 71 -4.17 -3.77 -5.76
N PRO A 72 -4.17 -3.32 -4.49
CA PRO A 72 -3.94 -4.21 -3.35
C PRO A 72 -5.00 -5.31 -3.29
N VAL A 73 -4.56 -6.52 -3.00
CA VAL A 73 -5.43 -7.70 -2.81
C VAL A 73 -6.15 -7.67 -1.47
N GLY A 74 -5.67 -6.87 -0.51
CA GLY A 74 -6.26 -6.76 0.82
C GLY A 74 -6.14 -5.34 1.37
N ILE A 75 -7.25 -4.81 1.87
CA ILE A 75 -7.31 -3.52 2.56
C ILE A 75 -8.00 -3.75 3.90
N THR A 76 -7.26 -3.56 4.99
CA THR A 76 -7.76 -3.79 6.35
C THR A 76 -7.74 -2.49 7.14
N LEU A 77 -8.90 -2.06 7.63
CA LEU A 77 -8.99 -0.95 8.57
C LEU A 77 -8.43 -1.37 9.93
N VAL A 78 -7.50 -0.59 10.47
CA VAL A 78 -6.88 -0.83 11.78
C VAL A 78 -7.57 -0.02 12.87
N LYS A 79 -8.14 1.15 12.53
CA LYS A 79 -8.58 2.13 13.50
C LYS A 79 -9.72 3.00 13.01
#